data_AF-A0A2E7SRB5-F1
#
_entry.id   AF-A0A2E7SRB5-F1
#
_cell.length_a   1.000
_cell.length_b   1.000
_cell.length_c   1.000
_cell.angle_alpha   90.00
_cell.angle_beta   90.00
_cell.angle_gamma   90.00
#
_symmetry.space_group_name_H-M   'P 1'
#
loop_
_entity.id
_entity.type
_entity.pdbx_description
1 polymer ?
#
loop_
_entity_poly.entity_id
_entity_poly.type
_entity_poly.pdbx_seq_one_letter_code
_entity_poly.pdbx_strand_id
1 'polypeptide(L)'
;KDLFSQGYVAMMWASYMNRTIDRRIHFWGKEGVRTGWVAFGEEKESGIEVGTISHLRTENLPYETGAQTLNLIEHPGKKFITPFYYGLVDGDHDLKTTNDRLLYLVLFDQTESIRFAMWNFIKNEAGEPDTHSPAWDWQYVIRDPEVGKRYGYRARVVVKPFKGTEQIWDEYRAWGKHLGIKLPANESPGLEVGE
;
A
#
# COMPACT_ATOMS: atom_id res chain seq x y z
N LYS A 1 17.17 -19.62 24.89
CA LYS A 1 17.25 -18.82 23.64
C LYS A 1 15.93 -18.09 23.54
N ASP A 2 15.92 -16.77 23.37
CA ASP A 2 14.67 -16.04 23.15
C ASP A 2 14.01 -16.55 21.85
N LEU A 3 12.76 -16.98 21.93
CA LEU A 3 12.02 -17.54 20.80
C LEU A 3 11.62 -16.45 19.79
N PHE A 4 11.58 -15.18 20.20
CA PHE A 4 11.12 -14.05 19.38
C PHE A 4 12.11 -12.88 19.42
N SER A 5 13.38 -13.17 19.11
CA SER A 5 14.53 -12.26 19.25
C SER A 5 14.43 -10.93 18.49
N GLN A 6 13.53 -10.80 17.53
CA GLN A 6 13.43 -9.62 16.66
C GLN A 6 12.52 -8.52 17.22
N GLY A 7 11.77 -8.78 18.29
CA GLY A 7 10.97 -7.75 18.97
C GLY A 7 9.80 -7.20 18.15
N TYR A 8 9.19 -7.99 17.26
CA TYR A 8 7.96 -7.58 16.59
C TYR A 8 7.06 -8.74 16.21
N VAL A 9 5.79 -8.42 15.96
CA VAL A 9 4.82 -9.27 15.28
C VAL A 9 4.34 -8.56 14.02
N ALA A 10 4.34 -9.30 12.91
CA ALA A 10 3.86 -8.85 11.61
C ALA A 10 2.62 -9.67 11.23
N MET A 11 1.53 -8.98 10.93
CA MET A 11 0.29 -9.59 10.39
C MET A 11 0.07 -9.05 8.99
N MET A 12 -0.33 -9.92 8.06
CA MET A 12 -0.51 -9.60 6.65
C MET A 12 -1.96 -9.82 6.24
N TRP A 13 -2.52 -8.89 5.48
CA TRP A 13 -3.81 -9.03 4.83
C TRP A 13 -3.60 -9.10 3.33
N ALA A 14 -3.89 -10.27 2.78
CA ALA A 14 -3.74 -10.53 1.36
C ALA A 14 -5.03 -10.22 0.61
N SER A 15 -4.95 -9.38 -0.43
CA SER A 15 -6.07 -9.10 -1.33
C SER A 15 -5.69 -9.52 -2.74
N TYR A 16 -6.09 -10.74 -3.11
CA TYR A 16 -5.90 -11.26 -4.47
C TYR A 16 -6.88 -10.58 -5.41
N MET A 17 -6.33 -9.76 -6.28
CA MET A 17 -7.09 -8.97 -7.23
C MET A 17 -7.26 -9.75 -8.53
N ASN A 18 -8.32 -9.42 -9.27
CA ASN A 18 -8.57 -9.94 -10.60
C ASN A 18 -9.04 -8.77 -11.47
N ARG A 19 -8.64 -8.76 -12.75
CA ARG A 19 -8.99 -7.70 -13.71
C ARG A 19 -8.59 -6.29 -13.24
N THR A 20 -7.43 -6.18 -12.60
CA THR A 20 -6.82 -4.87 -12.38
C THR A 20 -6.43 -4.27 -13.72
N ILE A 21 -6.52 -2.95 -13.88
CA ILE A 21 -6.03 -2.27 -15.10
C ILE A 21 -4.51 -2.47 -15.22
N ASP A 22 -3.84 -2.53 -14.08
CA ASP A 22 -2.41 -2.73 -13.95
C ASP A 22 -2.08 -3.20 -12.53
N ARG A 23 -0.96 -3.91 -12.37
CA ARG A 23 -0.54 -4.52 -11.10
C ARG A 23 -0.14 -3.50 -10.03
N ARG A 24 0.29 -2.31 -10.46
CA ARG A 24 0.91 -1.33 -9.56
C ARG A 24 -0.11 -0.80 -8.55
N ILE A 25 0.39 -0.57 -7.34
CA ILE A 25 -0.28 0.29 -6.38
C ILE A 25 0.37 1.68 -6.39
N HIS A 26 -0.43 2.68 -6.03
CA HIS A 26 -0.03 4.07 -6.01
C HIS A 26 -0.30 4.67 -4.63
N PHE A 27 0.60 5.51 -4.13
CA PHE A 27 0.47 6.16 -2.83
C PHE A 27 1.14 7.53 -2.82
N TRP A 28 0.78 8.36 -1.85
CA TRP A 28 1.47 9.63 -1.61
C TRP A 28 2.69 9.40 -0.71
N GLY A 29 3.88 9.73 -1.19
CA GLY A 29 5.12 9.36 -0.51
C GLY A 29 6.38 9.97 -1.09
N LYS A 30 7.50 9.30 -0.80
CA LYS A 30 8.81 9.61 -1.35
C LYS A 30 9.35 8.47 -2.18
N GLU A 31 10.04 8.84 -3.25
CA GLU A 31 10.93 7.99 -4.01
C GLU A 31 12.28 8.70 -4.17
N GLY A 32 13.30 8.22 -3.46
CA GLY A 32 14.56 8.93 -3.30
C GLY A 32 14.34 10.32 -2.71
N VAL A 33 14.73 11.36 -3.45
CA VAL A 33 14.55 12.77 -3.04
C VAL A 33 13.19 13.35 -3.41
N ARG A 34 12.44 12.70 -4.30
CA ARG A 34 11.17 13.22 -4.81
C ARG A 34 10.05 12.92 -3.83
N THR A 35 9.19 13.91 -3.57
CA THR A 35 7.94 13.74 -2.82
C THR A 35 6.79 13.89 -3.80
N GLY A 36 5.84 12.95 -3.82
CA GLY A 36 4.85 12.89 -4.87
C GLY A 36 3.94 11.66 -4.80
N TRP A 37 3.13 11.50 -5.85
CA TRP A 37 2.53 10.22 -6.18
C TRP A 37 3.63 9.24 -6.62
N VAL A 38 3.72 8.13 -5.92
CA VAL A 38 4.69 7.06 -6.18
C VAL A 38 3.94 5.82 -6.64
N ALA A 39 4.46 5.15 -7.67
CA ALA A 39 3.99 3.83 -8.08
C ALA A 39 4.89 2.74 -7.49
N PHE A 40 4.34 1.58 -7.16
CA PHE A 40 5.08 0.42 -6.68
C PHE A 40 4.61 -0.85 -7.35
N GLY A 41 5.57 -1.67 -7.76
CA GLY A 41 5.35 -2.87 -8.58
C GLY A 41 5.77 -2.73 -10.04
N GLU A 42 6.74 -1.84 -10.30
CA GLU A 42 7.26 -1.60 -11.64
C GLU A 42 8.07 -2.80 -12.17
N GLU A 43 8.14 -2.93 -13.50
CA GLU A 43 9.10 -3.85 -14.12
C GLU A 43 10.51 -3.29 -13.95
N LYS A 44 11.46 -4.12 -13.48
CA LYS A 44 12.89 -3.80 -13.40
C LYS A 44 13.69 -4.85 -14.15
N GLU A 45 14.96 -4.58 -14.42
CA GLU A 45 15.86 -5.55 -15.07
C GLU A 45 15.95 -6.88 -14.30
N SER A 46 15.84 -6.84 -12.98
CA SER A 46 15.82 -8.01 -12.09
C SER A 46 14.44 -8.66 -11.95
N GLY A 47 13.45 -8.25 -12.76
CA GLY A 47 12.05 -8.65 -12.67
C GLY A 47 11.18 -7.63 -11.93
N ILE A 48 9.99 -8.07 -11.51
CA ILE A 48 8.99 -7.20 -10.87
C ILE A 48 9.51 -6.66 -9.53
N GLU A 49 9.31 -5.37 -9.31
CA GLU A 49 9.56 -4.71 -8.04
C GLU A 49 8.68 -5.30 -6.92
N VAL A 50 9.32 -5.76 -5.85
CA VAL A 50 8.66 -6.43 -4.72
C VAL A 50 9.16 -5.91 -3.38
N GLY A 51 8.48 -6.30 -2.29
CA GLY A 51 8.77 -5.88 -0.93
C GLY A 51 7.62 -5.11 -0.31
N THR A 52 7.89 -4.45 0.81
CA THR A 52 6.90 -3.65 1.55
C THR A 52 7.29 -2.17 1.59
N ILE A 53 6.31 -1.29 1.50
CA ILE A 53 6.47 0.16 1.60
C ILE A 53 6.10 0.59 3.01
N SER A 54 7.07 1.10 3.75
CA SER A 54 6.85 1.66 5.08
C SER A 54 6.67 3.16 5.08
N HIS A 55 6.19 3.67 6.21
CA HIS A 55 6.11 5.10 6.43
C HIS A 55 7.51 5.73 6.45
N LEU A 56 7.64 6.95 5.94
CA LEU A 56 8.91 7.67 5.82
C LEU A 56 9.73 7.76 7.11
N ARG A 57 9.06 7.79 8.26
CA ARG A 57 9.73 7.90 9.57
C ARG A 57 9.91 6.56 10.28
N THR A 58 9.55 5.46 9.65
CA THR A 58 9.63 4.15 10.29
C THR A 58 10.85 3.39 9.82
N GLU A 59 11.61 2.91 10.78
CA GLU A 59 12.75 2.04 10.55
C GLU A 59 12.31 0.72 9.93
N ASN A 60 13.22 0.13 9.16
CA ASN A 60 13.02 -1.18 8.58
C ASN A 60 12.91 -2.26 9.67
N LEU A 61 12.21 -3.36 9.39
CA LEU A 61 12.17 -4.49 10.31
C LEU A 61 13.48 -5.27 10.26
N PRO A 62 14.07 -5.63 11.42
CA PRO A 62 15.20 -6.55 11.44
C PRO A 62 14.73 -7.97 11.09
N TYR A 63 15.65 -8.77 10.58
CA TYR A 63 15.42 -10.19 10.31
C TYR A 63 16.73 -10.95 10.41
N GLU A 64 16.65 -12.25 10.70
CA GLU A 64 17.82 -13.10 10.82
C GLU A 64 18.50 -13.32 9.47
N THR A 65 19.83 -13.38 9.46
CA THR A 65 20.61 -13.70 8.26
C THR A 65 20.20 -15.07 7.72
N GLY A 66 19.84 -15.13 6.43
CA GLY A 66 19.41 -16.36 5.76
C GLY A 66 17.91 -16.68 5.92
N ALA A 67 17.15 -15.85 6.63
CA ALA A 67 15.69 -15.99 6.69
C ALA A 67 15.03 -15.74 5.32
N GLN A 68 13.89 -16.39 5.08
CA GLN A 68 13.02 -16.03 3.97
C GLN A 68 12.30 -14.72 4.30
N THR A 69 12.56 -13.66 3.54
CA THR A 69 12.17 -12.29 3.88
C THR A 69 11.00 -11.75 3.08
N LEU A 70 10.29 -12.59 2.31
CA LEU A 70 9.26 -12.16 1.36
C LEU A 70 8.31 -11.11 1.97
N ASN A 71 7.70 -11.39 3.13
CA ASN A 71 6.73 -10.48 3.76
C ASN A 71 7.35 -9.40 4.67
N LEU A 72 8.67 -9.28 4.73
CA LEU A 72 9.37 -8.42 5.70
C LEU A 72 10.34 -7.45 5.04
N ILE A 73 10.83 -7.75 3.84
CA ILE A 73 11.78 -6.90 3.15
C ILE A 73 11.13 -5.57 2.77
N GLU A 74 11.63 -4.48 3.34
CA GLU A 74 11.16 -3.14 3.03
C GLU A 74 11.90 -2.57 1.81
N HIS A 75 11.19 -1.82 0.96
CA HIS A 75 11.79 -1.19 -0.20
C HIS A 75 12.81 -0.12 0.25
N PRO A 76 14.04 -0.11 -0.30
CA PRO A 76 15.12 0.75 0.21
C PRO A 76 14.92 2.23 -0.13
N GLY A 77 14.19 2.54 -1.20
CA GLY A 77 14.09 3.90 -1.75
C GLY A 77 12.68 4.49 -1.82
N LYS A 78 11.63 3.73 -1.49
CA LYS A 78 10.23 4.15 -1.59
C LYS A 78 9.59 4.07 -0.20
N LYS A 79 8.96 5.16 0.24
CA LYS A 79 8.29 5.25 1.54
C LYS A 79 6.99 6.03 1.40
N PHE A 80 5.92 5.65 2.10
CA PHE A 80 4.69 6.44 2.10
C PHE A 80 4.75 7.56 3.15
N ILE A 81 3.97 8.62 2.92
CA ILE A 81 3.77 9.73 3.88
C ILE A 81 2.35 9.67 4.42
N THR A 82 1.36 9.60 3.53
CA THR A 82 -0.04 9.51 3.91
C THR A 82 -0.49 8.05 3.86
N PRO A 83 -1.18 7.53 4.89
CA PRO A 83 -1.44 6.10 5.04
C PRO A 83 -2.64 5.66 4.20
N PHE A 84 -2.47 5.73 2.89
CA PHE A 84 -3.36 5.10 1.91
C PHE A 84 -2.55 4.57 0.73
N TYR A 85 -3.11 3.61 0.02
CA TYR A 85 -2.71 3.28 -1.34
C TYR A 85 -3.94 3.00 -2.20
N TYR A 86 -3.79 3.08 -3.50
CA TYR A 86 -4.83 2.70 -4.43
C TYR A 86 -4.29 1.94 -5.64
N GLY A 87 -5.16 1.16 -6.26
CA GLY A 87 -4.99 0.63 -7.60
C GLY A 87 -6.26 0.86 -8.42
N LEU A 88 -6.22 0.50 -9.69
CA LEU A 88 -7.36 0.62 -10.60
C LEU A 88 -7.82 -0.75 -11.06
N VAL A 89 -9.12 -0.96 -11.03
CA VAL A 89 -9.77 -2.20 -11.46
C VAL A 89 -10.68 -1.89 -12.64
N ASP A 90 -10.79 -2.84 -13.54
CA ASP A 90 -11.74 -2.82 -14.64
C ASP A 90 -13.16 -3.08 -14.09
N GLY A 91 -14.13 -2.27 -14.51
CA GLY A 91 -15.46 -2.23 -13.90
C GLY A 91 -16.43 -3.25 -14.50
N ASP A 92 -16.28 -3.58 -15.77
CA ASP A 92 -17.07 -4.59 -16.49
C ASP A 92 -16.33 -5.93 -16.71
N HIS A 93 -15.08 -6.00 -16.28
CA HIS A 93 -14.15 -7.12 -16.41
C HIS A 93 -13.68 -7.39 -17.86
N ASP A 94 -13.96 -6.50 -18.81
CA ASP A 94 -13.39 -6.49 -20.15
C ASP A 94 -12.31 -5.42 -20.27
N LEU A 95 -11.05 -5.85 -20.11
CA LEU A 95 -9.84 -5.02 -20.20
C LEU A 95 -9.66 -4.25 -21.53
N LYS A 96 -10.53 -4.47 -22.52
CA LYS A 96 -10.57 -3.70 -23.78
C LYS A 96 -11.35 -2.40 -23.63
N THR A 97 -12.26 -2.31 -22.67
CA THR A 97 -12.96 -1.07 -22.34
C THR A 97 -12.04 -0.19 -21.48
N THR A 98 -12.27 1.13 -21.50
CA THR A 98 -11.38 2.09 -20.81
C THR A 98 -12.13 3.19 -20.05
N ASN A 99 -13.45 3.22 -20.20
CA ASN A 99 -14.36 4.25 -19.67
C ASN A 99 -15.09 3.81 -18.39
N ASP A 100 -14.65 2.74 -17.75
CA ASP A 100 -15.31 2.03 -16.66
C ASP A 100 -14.39 1.79 -15.44
N ARG A 101 -13.20 2.40 -15.44
CA ARG A 101 -12.19 2.24 -14.37
C ARG A 101 -12.76 2.51 -12.98
N LEU A 102 -12.63 1.53 -12.10
CA LEU A 102 -12.94 1.62 -10.68
C LEU A 102 -11.66 1.90 -9.87
N LEU A 103 -11.75 2.87 -8.98
CA LEU A 103 -10.80 3.08 -7.90
C LEU A 103 -10.95 1.96 -6.88
N TYR A 104 -9.85 1.29 -6.53
CA TYR A 104 -9.75 0.49 -5.31
C TYR A 104 -8.79 1.19 -4.37
N LEU A 105 -9.31 1.82 -3.32
CA LEU A 105 -8.53 2.65 -2.39
C LEU A 105 -8.61 2.05 -0.99
N VAL A 106 -7.45 1.82 -0.37
CA VAL A 106 -7.34 1.38 1.02
C VAL A 106 -6.79 2.52 1.86
N LEU A 107 -7.53 2.88 2.91
CA LEU A 107 -7.21 3.97 3.84
C LEU A 107 -6.91 3.39 5.21
N PHE A 108 -5.91 3.93 5.91
CA PHE A 108 -5.58 3.59 7.30
C PHE A 108 -5.57 4.81 8.20
N ASP A 109 -5.92 4.62 9.48
CA ASP A 109 -5.99 5.71 10.46
C ASP A 109 -4.66 5.97 11.19
N GLN A 110 -3.61 5.23 10.85
CA GLN A 110 -2.29 5.29 11.45
C GLN A 110 -1.20 4.98 10.43
N THR A 111 0.04 5.40 10.73
CA THR A 111 1.18 5.32 9.80
C THR A 111 2.19 4.26 10.22
N GLU A 112 2.83 4.42 11.38
CA GLU A 112 4.09 3.73 11.69
C GLU A 112 3.98 2.20 11.70
N SER A 113 2.83 1.66 12.09
CA SER A 113 2.58 0.23 12.10
C SER A 113 2.06 -0.34 10.79
N ILE A 114 1.86 0.47 9.75
CA ILE A 114 1.32 0.02 8.46
C ILE A 114 2.43 -0.14 7.44
N ARG A 115 2.33 -1.17 6.58
CA ARG A 115 3.09 -1.31 5.34
C ARG A 115 2.16 -1.62 4.19
N PHE A 116 2.50 -1.17 2.99
CA PHE A 116 1.82 -1.59 1.75
C PHE A 116 2.67 -2.63 1.04
N ALA A 117 2.07 -3.58 0.35
CA ALA A 117 2.81 -4.51 -0.47
C ALA A 117 2.05 -4.81 -1.76
N MET A 118 2.82 -5.17 -2.79
CA MET A 118 2.31 -5.60 -4.07
C MET A 118 3.08 -6.86 -4.43
N TRP A 119 2.35 -7.92 -4.75
CA TRP A 119 2.92 -9.16 -5.24
C TRP A 119 2.25 -9.57 -6.54
N ASN A 120 2.97 -10.34 -7.37
CA ASN A 120 2.43 -10.84 -8.62
C ASN A 120 2.78 -12.32 -8.79
N PHE A 121 2.10 -13.18 -8.03
CA PHE A 121 2.37 -14.62 -8.04
C PHE A 121 1.68 -15.35 -9.22
N ILE A 122 0.61 -14.77 -9.76
CA ILE A 122 -0.19 -15.38 -10.82
C ILE A 122 0.51 -15.20 -12.15
N LYS A 123 0.48 -16.26 -12.96
CA LYS A 123 1.02 -16.29 -14.32
C LYS A 123 -0.10 -16.40 -15.35
N ASN A 124 0.11 -15.80 -16.52
CA ASN A 124 -0.77 -15.94 -17.67
C ASN A 124 -0.57 -17.30 -18.38
N GLU A 125 -1.32 -17.54 -19.46
CA GLU A 125 -1.22 -18.78 -20.25
C GLU A 125 0.16 -18.99 -20.88
N ALA A 126 0.91 -17.91 -21.14
CA ALA A 126 2.28 -17.96 -21.65
C ALA A 126 3.33 -18.23 -20.54
N GLY A 127 2.91 -18.34 -19.28
CA GLY A 127 3.79 -18.58 -18.13
C GLY A 127 4.53 -17.32 -17.62
N GLU A 128 4.17 -16.15 -18.13
CA GLU A 128 4.68 -14.83 -17.73
C GLU A 128 3.82 -14.27 -16.58
N PRO A 129 4.33 -13.35 -15.74
CA PRO A 129 3.52 -12.73 -14.69
C PRO A 129 2.26 -12.05 -15.24
N ASP A 130 1.08 -12.45 -14.74
CA ASP A 130 -0.18 -11.81 -15.12
C ASP A 130 -0.31 -10.46 -14.43
N THR A 131 -0.18 -9.39 -15.21
CA THR A 131 -0.22 -8.01 -14.73
C THR A 131 -1.59 -7.54 -14.27
N HIS A 132 -2.63 -8.33 -14.54
CA HIS A 132 -4.02 -8.01 -14.20
C HIS A 132 -4.51 -8.75 -12.94
N SER A 133 -3.70 -9.67 -12.40
CA SER A 133 -4.04 -10.47 -11.22
C SER A 133 -2.98 -10.36 -10.10
N PRO A 134 -2.67 -9.15 -9.60
CA PRO A 134 -1.75 -8.94 -8.49
C PRO A 134 -2.40 -9.30 -7.13
N ALA A 135 -1.58 -9.36 -6.09
CA ALA A 135 -2.03 -9.21 -4.71
C ALA A 135 -1.70 -7.79 -4.21
N TRP A 136 -2.72 -7.07 -3.74
CA TRP A 136 -2.60 -5.73 -3.17
C TRP A 136 -2.80 -5.78 -1.67
N ASP A 137 -1.68 -5.87 -0.95
CA ASP A 137 -1.68 -6.28 0.43
C ASP A 137 -1.28 -5.14 1.35
N TRP A 138 -1.54 -5.33 2.64
CA TRP A 138 -0.95 -4.50 3.67
C TRP A 138 -0.58 -5.31 4.90
N GLN A 139 0.38 -4.78 5.64
CA GLN A 139 0.90 -5.36 6.87
C GLN A 139 0.56 -4.47 8.05
N TYR A 140 0.24 -5.09 9.19
CA TYR A 140 0.18 -4.45 10.50
C TYR A 140 1.33 -4.97 11.36
N VAL A 141 2.19 -4.06 11.81
CA VAL A 141 3.40 -4.34 12.56
C VAL A 141 3.28 -3.80 13.98
N ILE A 142 3.41 -4.69 14.96
CA ILE A 142 3.51 -4.34 16.36
C ILE A 142 4.95 -4.58 16.79
N ARG A 143 5.66 -3.49 17.14
CA ARG A 143 7.00 -3.57 17.74
C ARG A 143 6.86 -3.72 19.25
N ASP A 144 7.75 -4.52 19.82
CA ASP A 144 7.86 -4.84 21.24
C ASP A 144 6.50 -5.15 21.90
N PRO A 145 5.78 -6.18 21.40
CA PRO A 145 4.44 -6.49 21.88
C PRO A 145 4.44 -6.90 23.35
N GLU A 146 3.49 -6.34 24.11
CA GLU A 146 3.27 -6.64 25.52
C GLU A 146 2.13 -7.65 25.66
N VAL A 147 2.37 -8.70 26.46
CA VAL A 147 1.36 -9.73 26.73
C VAL A 147 0.13 -9.11 27.41
N GLY A 148 -1.06 -9.41 26.90
CA GLY A 148 -2.33 -8.91 27.43
C GLY A 148 -2.70 -7.50 26.96
N LYS A 149 -1.83 -6.80 26.23
CA LYS A 149 -2.14 -5.49 25.64
C LYS A 149 -2.92 -5.65 24.34
N ARG A 150 -4.00 -4.87 24.20
CA ARG A 150 -4.77 -4.81 22.96
C ARG A 150 -4.10 -3.87 21.96
N TYR A 151 -3.93 -4.34 20.74
CA TYR A 151 -3.43 -3.58 19.61
C TYR A 151 -4.50 -3.54 18.52
N GLY A 152 -4.57 -2.46 17.75
CA GLY A 152 -5.51 -2.37 16.65
C GLY A 152 -5.32 -1.12 15.82
N TYR A 153 -5.96 -1.12 14.66
CA TYR A 153 -6.02 -0.02 13.71
C TYR A 153 -7.39 -0.06 13.02
N ARG A 154 -7.74 1.01 12.31
CA ARG A 154 -8.89 1.02 11.41
C ARG A 154 -8.40 1.10 9.97
N ALA A 155 -9.04 0.30 9.11
CA ALA A 155 -8.91 0.43 7.68
C ALA A 155 -10.28 0.64 7.02
N ARG A 156 -10.28 1.29 5.86
CA ARG A 156 -11.46 1.43 5.00
C ARG A 156 -11.06 1.14 3.56
N VAL A 157 -11.82 0.27 2.89
CA VAL A 157 -11.74 0.07 1.45
C VAL A 157 -12.84 0.90 0.78
N VAL A 158 -12.49 1.62 -0.28
CA VAL A 158 -13.41 2.39 -1.11
C VAL A 158 -13.33 1.87 -2.53
N VAL A 159 -14.49 1.51 -3.10
CA VAL A 159 -14.64 1.09 -4.50
C VAL A 159 -15.65 2.00 -5.18
N LYS A 160 -15.19 2.83 -6.12
CA LYS A 160 -15.99 3.87 -6.81
C LYS A 160 -15.45 4.11 -8.23
N PRO A 161 -16.24 4.67 -9.17
CA PRO A 161 -15.69 5.15 -10.43
C PRO A 161 -14.52 6.11 -10.19
N PHE A 162 -13.41 5.91 -10.91
CA PHE A 162 -12.19 6.69 -10.75
C PHE A 162 -12.31 8.04 -11.46
N LYS A 163 -12.18 9.14 -10.69
CA LYS A 163 -12.32 10.52 -11.19
C LYS A 163 -11.03 11.32 -11.13
N GLY A 164 -9.90 10.69 -10.82
CA GLY A 164 -8.60 11.33 -10.65
C GLY A 164 -8.11 11.29 -9.20
N THR A 165 -6.88 11.73 -8.99
CA THR A 165 -6.18 11.58 -7.70
C THR A 165 -6.68 12.53 -6.61
N GLU A 166 -7.34 13.64 -6.97
CA GLU A 166 -8.02 14.53 -6.02
C GLU A 166 -9.10 13.79 -5.21
N GLN A 167 -9.81 12.86 -5.85
CA GLN A 167 -10.82 12.00 -5.22
C GLN A 167 -10.24 11.24 -4.03
N ILE A 168 -8.99 10.77 -4.11
CA ILE A 168 -8.35 10.00 -3.03
C ILE A 168 -8.22 10.85 -1.77
N TRP A 169 -7.80 12.10 -1.93
CA TRP A 169 -7.68 13.05 -0.83
C TRP A 169 -9.04 13.41 -0.24
N ASP A 170 -10.07 13.57 -1.08
CA ASP A 170 -11.44 13.81 -0.62
C ASP A 170 -11.98 12.65 0.20
N GLU A 171 -11.82 11.42 -0.26
CA GLU A 171 -12.24 10.22 0.49
C GLU A 171 -11.49 10.10 1.82
N TYR A 172 -10.18 10.40 1.83
CA TYR A 172 -9.37 10.37 3.06
C TYR A 172 -9.84 11.42 4.07
N ARG A 173 -10.04 12.67 3.64
CA ARG A 173 -10.55 13.76 4.49
C ARG A 173 -11.96 13.48 4.99
N ALA A 174 -12.85 13.01 4.11
CA ALA A 174 -14.22 12.66 4.47
C ALA A 174 -14.24 11.53 5.51
N TRP A 175 -13.36 10.54 5.39
CA TRP A 175 -13.24 9.49 6.39
C TRP A 175 -12.82 10.01 7.76
N GLY A 176 -11.83 10.91 7.83
CA GLY A 176 -11.43 11.54 9.09
C GLY A 176 -12.59 12.27 9.77
N LYS A 177 -13.38 13.02 8.99
CA LYS A 177 -14.62 13.67 9.47
C LYS A 177 -15.64 12.65 9.98
N HIS A 178 -15.88 11.55 9.26
CA HIS A 178 -16.82 10.50 9.66
C HIS A 178 -16.40 9.81 10.97
N LEU A 179 -15.10 9.67 11.21
CA LEU A 179 -14.56 9.09 12.44
C LEU A 179 -14.47 10.09 13.60
N GLY A 180 -14.64 11.39 13.34
CA GLY A 180 -14.41 12.44 14.34
C GLY A 180 -12.96 12.52 14.81
N ILE A 181 -11.99 12.12 13.97
CA ILE A 181 -10.56 12.15 14.30
C ILE A 181 -9.75 12.95 13.29
N LYS A 182 -8.61 13.49 13.74
CA LYS A 182 -7.58 14.00 12.84
C LYS A 182 -6.75 12.82 12.32
N LEU A 183 -6.85 12.55 11.02
CA LEU A 183 -6.03 11.53 10.36
C LEU A 183 -4.57 12.02 10.16
N PRO A 184 -3.58 11.11 10.15
CA PRO A 184 -2.19 11.46 9.87
C PRO A 184 -1.98 12.08 8.49
N ALA A 185 -1.08 13.06 8.37
CA ALA A 185 -0.63 13.66 7.10
C ALA A 185 -1.79 13.98 6.13
N ASN A 186 -2.76 14.77 6.59
CA ASN A 186 -4.00 15.10 5.88
C ASN A 186 -3.91 16.36 4.99
N GLU A 187 -2.71 16.91 4.82
CA GLU A 187 -2.45 18.04 3.92
C GLU A 187 -2.06 17.48 2.56
N SER A 188 -2.92 17.72 1.56
CA SER A 188 -2.50 17.59 0.17
C SER A 188 -1.38 18.61 -0.05
N PRO A 189 -0.29 18.31 -0.80
CA PRO A 189 0.61 19.37 -1.25
C PRO A 189 -0.26 20.48 -1.87
N GLY A 190 -0.02 21.73 -1.48
CA GLY A 190 -0.86 22.85 -1.88
C GLY A 190 -1.14 22.81 -3.39
N LEU A 191 -2.42 22.85 -3.75
CA LEU A 191 -2.80 23.61 -4.92
C LEU A 191 -2.23 25.01 -4.65
N GLU A 192 -1.17 25.40 -5.36
CA GLU A 192 -0.86 26.81 -5.49
C GLU A 192 -2.15 27.46 -5.99
N VAL A 193 -2.83 28.15 -5.09
CA VAL A 193 -3.88 29.09 -5.44
C VAL A 193 -3.11 30.18 -6.15
N GLY A 194 -3.16 30.19 -7.48
CA GLY A 194 -2.59 31.25 -8.28
C GLY A 194 -3.10 32.59 -7.74
N GLU A 195 -2.15 33.47 -7.41
CA GLU A 195 -2.40 34.91 -7.29
C GLU A 195 -2.79 35.50 -8.66
#